data_AF-A0A1G3JF75-F1
#
_entry.id   AF-A0A1G3JF75-F1
#
_cell.length_a   1.000
_cell.length_b   1.000
_cell.length_c   1.000
_cell.angle_alpha   90.00
_cell.angle_beta   90.00
_cell.angle_gamma   90.00
#
_symmetry.space_group_name_H-M   'P 1'
#
loop_
_entity.id
_entity.type
_entity.pdbx_description
1 polymer ?
#
loop_
_entity_poly.entity_id
_entity_poly.type
_entity_poly.pdbx_seq_one_letter_code
_entity_poly.pdbx_strand_id
1 'polypeptide(L)'
;MNMLTESFATKMVDAASHAGRNSMKTDYRAAHFSPPLLLLDMNGFIQECGQSVEKLFGYSQYELLWQHISCLFPKLGEVDLIQQGRLNPMLNYICHCDHIFEAINKQGGITVCNLNFFMVEHAGMKNLRLIVRPVAAANA
;
A
#
# COMPACT_ATOMS: atom_id res chain seq x y z
N MET A 1 -20.93 -0.99 21.93
CA MET A 1 -21.53 -1.54 20.72
C MET A 1 -20.52 -1.36 19.60
N ASN A 2 -19.55 -2.26 19.51
CA ASN A 2 -18.45 -2.19 18.53
C ASN A 2 -18.48 -3.44 17.65
N MET A 3 -19.34 -3.39 16.64
CA MET A 3 -19.15 -4.14 15.39
C MET A 3 -18.85 -3.06 14.37
N LEU A 4 -17.70 -3.12 13.68
CA LEU A 4 -17.40 -2.52 12.35
C LEU A 4 -15.89 -2.37 12.04
N THR A 5 -14.97 -3.00 12.77
CA THR A 5 -13.53 -3.05 12.42
C THR A 5 -13.07 -4.35 11.75
N GLU A 6 -13.99 -5.20 11.27
CA GLU A 6 -13.67 -6.50 10.63
C GLU A 6 -13.95 -6.57 9.12
N SER A 7 -14.18 -5.46 8.42
CA SER A 7 -14.38 -5.52 6.97
C SER A 7 -13.14 -5.02 6.25
N PHE A 8 -12.33 -5.92 5.68
CA PHE A 8 -11.76 -5.84 4.32
C PHE A 8 -10.61 -6.83 4.11
N ALA A 9 -9.88 -7.23 5.16
CA ALA A 9 -8.81 -8.23 5.05
C ALA A 9 -9.33 -9.64 4.74
N THR A 10 -10.54 -9.98 5.19
CA THR A 10 -11.09 -11.34 5.15
C THR A 10 -11.61 -11.77 3.77
N LYS A 11 -11.73 -10.87 2.78
CA LYS A 11 -12.30 -11.22 1.46
C LYS A 11 -11.31 -11.65 0.37
N MET A 12 -10.01 -11.78 0.69
CA MET A 12 -9.01 -12.19 -0.31
C MET A 12 -8.61 -13.68 -0.29
N VAL A 13 -9.24 -14.52 0.56
CA VAL A 13 -8.82 -15.94 0.72
C VAL A 13 -9.60 -16.93 -0.16
N ASP A 14 -10.80 -16.60 -0.66
CA ASP A 14 -11.70 -17.61 -1.23
C ASP A 14 -11.67 -17.78 -2.77
N ALA A 15 -10.75 -17.14 -3.49
CA ALA A 15 -10.77 -17.14 -4.97
C ALA A 15 -9.65 -17.95 -5.66
N ALA A 16 -8.83 -18.71 -4.92
CA ALA A 16 -7.65 -19.41 -5.48
C ALA A 16 -7.76 -20.94 -5.46
N SER A 17 -8.94 -21.50 -5.69
CA SER A 17 -9.09 -22.94 -5.93
C SER A 17 -9.68 -23.14 -7.33
N HIS A 18 -8.84 -23.49 -8.31
CA HIS A 18 -9.03 -24.54 -9.32
C HIS A 18 -7.90 -24.45 -10.38
N ALA A 19 -7.36 -25.62 -10.73
CA ALA A 19 -6.35 -25.94 -11.75
C ALA A 19 -4.87 -25.77 -11.35
N GLY A 20 -4.24 -26.91 -11.05
CA GLY A 20 -2.86 -27.01 -10.60
C GLY A 20 -1.81 -27.23 -11.70
N ARG A 21 -0.54 -27.11 -11.28
CA ARG A 21 0.57 -28.02 -11.60
C ARG A 21 1.85 -27.63 -10.83
N ASN A 22 2.39 -28.62 -10.12
CA ASN A 22 3.77 -28.82 -9.65
C ASN A 22 4.42 -27.87 -8.61
N SER A 23 4.18 -28.23 -7.34
CA SER A 23 5.18 -28.67 -6.36
C SER A 23 6.45 -27.81 -6.13
N MET A 24 6.31 -26.77 -5.32
CA MET A 24 7.32 -26.38 -4.33
C MET A 24 6.60 -26.27 -2.99
N LYS A 25 6.73 -27.31 -2.15
CA LYS A 25 6.27 -27.29 -0.75
C LYS A 25 7.20 -26.33 0.01
N THR A 26 6.87 -25.05 0.05
CA THR A 26 7.53 -24.09 0.92
C THR A 26 6.68 -23.95 2.19
N ASP A 27 7.31 -24.17 3.34
CA ASP A 27 6.72 -24.17 4.67
C ASP A 27 5.69 -23.04 4.90
N TYR A 28 4.41 -23.41 4.96
CA TYR A 28 3.27 -22.53 5.29
C TYR A 28 3.20 -22.16 6.79
N ARG A 29 4.36 -21.97 7.44
CA ARG A 29 4.50 -21.46 8.82
C ARG A 29 5.41 -20.23 8.90
N ALA A 30 5.61 -19.52 7.80
CA ALA A 30 6.04 -18.13 7.85
C ALA A 30 4.86 -17.32 8.39
N ALA A 31 5.07 -16.56 9.47
CA ALA A 31 4.10 -15.59 9.97
C ALA A 31 3.49 -14.82 8.77
N HIS A 32 2.16 -14.74 8.69
CA HIS A 32 1.45 -13.99 7.64
C HIS A 32 1.90 -12.52 7.67
N PHE A 33 3.00 -12.19 7.00
CA PHE A 33 3.45 -10.82 6.84
C PHE A 33 2.60 -10.21 5.74
N SER A 34 1.52 -9.55 6.14
CA SER A 34 0.76 -8.71 5.22
C SER A 34 1.68 -7.57 4.74
N PRO A 35 1.81 -7.33 3.44
CA PRO A 35 2.62 -6.22 2.95
C PRO A 35 2.07 -4.89 3.51
N PRO A 36 2.93 -3.87 3.73
CA PRO A 36 2.46 -2.55 4.11
C PRO A 36 1.49 -1.99 3.06
N LEU A 37 0.25 -1.76 3.48
CA LEU A 37 -0.86 -1.34 2.63
C LEU A 37 -1.52 -0.09 3.22
N LEU A 38 -1.77 0.88 2.36
CA LEU A 38 -2.57 2.07 2.64
C LEU A 38 -3.78 2.12 1.71
N LEU A 39 -4.92 2.55 2.25
CA LEU A 39 -6.09 2.97 1.49
C LEU A 39 -6.12 4.50 1.49
N LEU A 40 -6.17 5.09 0.30
CA LEU A 40 -6.23 6.53 0.09
C LEU A 40 -7.56 6.88 -0.57
N ASP A 41 -8.05 8.09 -0.30
CA ASP A 41 -9.09 8.71 -1.11
C ASP A 41 -8.53 9.15 -2.48
N MET A 42 -9.40 9.73 -3.32
CA MET A 42 -9.00 10.23 -4.65
C MET A 42 -8.08 11.46 -4.62
N ASN A 43 -7.94 12.11 -3.47
CA ASN A 43 -7.08 13.27 -3.26
C ASN A 43 -5.75 12.87 -2.57
N GLY A 44 -5.51 11.59 -2.32
CA GLY A 44 -4.27 11.10 -1.70
C GLY A 44 -4.26 11.15 -0.18
N PHE A 45 -5.39 11.40 0.49
CA PHE A 45 -5.48 11.32 1.95
C PHE A 45 -5.66 9.89 2.41
N ILE A 46 -4.90 9.50 3.42
CA ILE A 46 -4.93 8.15 3.99
C ILE A 46 -6.23 7.96 4.77
N GLN A 47 -7.05 7.01 4.32
CA GLN A 47 -8.28 6.58 4.99
C GLN A 47 -8.05 5.39 5.92
N GLU A 48 -7.12 4.50 5.57
CA GLU A 48 -6.79 3.31 6.36
C GLU A 48 -5.34 2.89 6.14
N CYS A 49 -4.71 2.29 7.15
CA CYS A 49 -3.42 1.62 7.01
C CYS A 49 -3.31 0.44 7.99
N GLY A 50 -2.57 -0.59 7.59
CA GLY A 50 -2.35 -1.78 8.42
C GLY A 50 -1.13 -1.68 9.34
N GLN A 51 -1.02 -2.58 10.33
CA GLN A 51 0.10 -2.62 11.29
C GLN A 51 1.49 -2.71 10.64
N SER A 52 1.61 -3.29 9.44
CA SER A 52 2.86 -3.35 8.69
C SER A 52 3.37 -1.96 8.27
N VAL A 53 2.47 -0.99 8.10
CA VAL A 53 2.81 0.42 7.83
C VAL A 53 3.41 1.07 9.07
N GLU A 54 2.84 0.81 10.25
CA GLU A 54 3.40 1.32 11.51
C GLU A 54 4.81 0.81 11.75
N LYS A 55 5.05 -0.48 11.49
CA LYS A 55 6.39 -1.08 11.60
C LYS A 55 7.38 -0.47 10.62
N LEU A 56 6.94 -0.12 9.42
CA LEU A 56 7.82 0.43 8.37
C LEU A 56 8.14 1.90 8.61
N PHE A 57 7.16 2.72 9.01
CA PHE A 57 7.30 4.18 9.07
C PHE A 57 7.33 4.75 10.49
N GLY A 58 7.02 3.97 11.51
CA GLY A 58 7.03 4.39 12.91
C GLY A 58 5.87 5.31 13.32
N TYR A 59 4.91 5.56 12.43
CA TYR A 59 3.66 6.23 12.76
C TYR A 59 2.62 5.23 13.27
N SER A 60 1.80 5.63 14.23
CA SER A 60 0.57 4.90 14.53
C SER A 60 -0.50 5.13 13.44
N GLN A 61 -1.46 4.22 13.32
CA GLN A 61 -2.58 4.35 12.40
C GLN A 61 -3.30 5.69 12.57
N TYR A 62 -3.60 6.08 13.82
CA TYR A 62 -4.30 7.33 14.14
C TYR A 62 -3.54 8.59 13.72
N GLU A 63 -2.20 8.53 13.70
CA GLU A 63 -1.37 9.66 13.24
C GLU A 63 -1.37 9.79 11.71
N LEU A 64 -1.56 8.69 10.99
CA LEU A 64 -1.62 8.67 9.53
C LEU A 64 -3.01 8.93 8.97
N LEU A 65 -4.07 8.64 9.73
CA LEU A 65 -5.44 8.91 9.29
C LEU A 65 -5.59 10.39 8.91
N TRP A 66 -6.17 10.61 7.73
CA TRP A 66 -6.40 11.94 7.14
C TRP A 66 -5.14 12.75 6.85
N GLN A 67 -3.96 12.17 6.94
CA GLN A 67 -2.75 12.78 6.42
C GLN A 67 -2.64 12.52 4.92
N HIS A 68 -2.11 13.50 4.20
CA HIS A 68 -1.81 13.32 2.79
C HIS A 68 -0.60 12.36 2.64
N ILE A 69 -0.64 11.47 1.64
CA ILE A 69 0.40 10.45 1.41
C ILE A 69 1.81 11.03 1.23
N SER A 70 1.91 12.32 0.89
CA SER A 70 3.18 13.04 0.77
C SER A 70 3.97 13.13 2.07
N CYS A 71 3.36 12.94 3.24
CA CYS A 71 4.11 12.86 4.50
C CYS A 71 5.04 11.64 4.54
N LEU A 72 4.64 10.54 3.87
CA LEU A 72 5.45 9.33 3.73
C LEU A 72 6.29 9.39 2.44
N PHE A 73 5.77 9.96 1.36
CA PHE A 73 6.42 10.00 0.05
C PHE A 73 6.36 11.41 -0.55
N PRO A 74 7.32 12.30 -0.23
CA PRO A 74 7.24 13.72 -0.62
C PRO A 74 6.99 13.97 -2.11
N LYS A 75 7.61 13.18 -2.99
CA LYS A 75 7.43 13.27 -4.45
C LYS A 75 5.97 13.06 -4.90
N LEU A 76 5.15 12.36 -4.12
CA LEU A 76 3.72 12.19 -4.40
C LEU A 76 2.89 13.42 -4.08
N GLY A 77 3.43 14.40 -3.35
CA GLY A 77 2.79 15.71 -3.15
C GLY A 77 2.97 16.67 -4.33
N GLU A 78 3.87 16.36 -5.25
CA GLU A 78 4.18 17.19 -6.42
C GLU A 78 3.45 16.73 -7.69
N VAL A 79 2.72 15.61 -7.60
CA VAL A 79 2.03 15.01 -8.73
C VAL A 79 0.58 14.71 -8.37
N ASP A 80 -0.33 14.93 -9.32
CA ASP A 80 -1.70 14.47 -9.16
C ASP A 80 -1.74 12.95 -9.20
N LEU A 81 -2.26 12.29 -8.15
CA LEU A 81 -2.43 10.84 -8.15
C LEU A 81 -3.51 10.40 -9.14
N ILE A 82 -4.53 11.23 -9.33
CA ILE A 82 -5.68 10.97 -10.20
C ILE A 82 -5.73 12.03 -11.31
N GLN A 83 -5.85 11.58 -12.56
CA GLN A 83 -6.07 12.43 -13.71
C GLN A 83 -7.26 11.89 -14.52
N GLN A 84 -8.21 12.77 -14.86
CA GLN A 84 -9.41 12.41 -15.63
C GLN A 84 -10.19 11.21 -15.03
N GLY A 85 -10.27 11.15 -13.70
CA GLY A 85 -11.00 10.10 -12.97
C GLY A 85 -10.33 8.71 -13.00
N ARG A 86 -9.06 8.64 -13.40
CA ARG A 86 -8.24 7.43 -13.45
C ARG A 86 -6.91 7.67 -12.73
N LEU A 87 -6.22 6.60 -12.34
CA LEU A 87 -4.84 6.71 -11.86
C LEU A 87 -4.00 7.45 -12.90
N ASN A 88 -3.21 8.43 -12.46
CA ASN A 88 -2.33 9.20 -13.33
C ASN A 88 -1.50 8.24 -14.21
N PRO A 89 -1.62 8.30 -15.56
CA PRO A 89 -0.93 7.38 -16.45
C PRO A 89 0.59 7.39 -16.29
N MET A 90 1.18 8.55 -15.99
CA MET A 90 2.60 8.67 -15.71
C MET A 90 2.96 7.92 -14.43
N LEU A 91 2.17 8.11 -13.36
CA LEU A 91 2.37 7.41 -12.09
C LEU A 91 2.22 5.88 -12.27
N ASN A 92 1.22 5.45 -13.04
CA ASN A 92 1.01 4.05 -13.37
C ASN A 92 2.21 3.45 -14.11
N TYR A 93 2.77 4.19 -15.08
CA TYR A 93 3.94 3.75 -15.85
C TYR A 93 5.20 3.64 -14.97
N ILE A 94 5.52 4.65 -14.16
CA ILE A 94 6.72 4.61 -13.31
C ILE A 94 6.63 3.50 -12.25
N CYS A 95 5.44 3.25 -11.68
CA CYS A 95 5.23 2.14 -10.76
C CYS A 95 5.41 0.79 -11.45
N HIS A 96 4.97 0.64 -12.71
CA HIS A 96 5.15 -0.59 -13.48
C HIS A 96 6.61 -0.86 -13.84
N CYS A 97 7.43 0.18 -14.01
CA CYS A 97 8.85 0.07 -14.31
C CYS A 97 9.71 -0.19 -13.05
N ASP A 98 9.11 -0.61 -11.93
CA ASP A 98 9.76 -0.76 -10.62
C ASP A 98 10.58 0.49 -10.22
N HIS A 99 10.07 1.69 -10.53
CA HIS A 99 10.70 2.91 -10.06
C HIS A 99 10.75 2.94 -8.52
N ILE A 100 11.87 3.42 -8.00
CA ILE A 100 12.13 3.52 -6.57
C ILE A 100 11.68 4.90 -6.08
N PHE A 101 10.92 4.92 -5.01
CA PHE A 101 10.50 6.12 -4.31
C PHE A 101 11.23 6.22 -2.99
N GLU A 102 11.70 7.43 -2.68
CA GLU A 102 12.17 7.76 -1.34
C GLU A 102 10.97 7.96 -0.43
N ALA A 103 11.02 7.27 0.70
CA ALA A 103 10.02 7.33 1.73
C ALA A 103 10.65 7.88 3.01
N ILE A 104 9.92 8.72 3.73
CA ILE A 104 10.36 9.34 4.98
C ILE A 104 9.55 8.74 6.13
N ASN A 105 10.25 8.25 7.15
CA ASN A 105 9.63 7.76 8.37
C ASN A 105 9.43 8.90 9.40
N LYS A 106 8.76 8.60 10.51
CA LYS A 106 8.43 9.58 11.56
C LYS A 106 9.65 10.31 12.15
N GLN A 107 10.81 9.67 12.16
CA GLN A 107 12.06 10.24 12.68
C GLN A 107 12.86 11.00 11.60
N GLY A 108 12.34 11.12 10.37
CA GLY A 108 13.03 11.73 9.25
C GLY A 108 14.01 10.80 8.52
N GLY A 109 14.06 9.52 8.90
CA GLY A 109 14.87 8.51 8.23
C GLY A 109 14.33 8.19 6.84
N ILE A 110 15.23 8.02 5.88
CA ILE A 110 14.89 7.72 4.48
C ILE A 110 14.97 6.22 4.26
N THR A 111 13.94 5.65 3.62
CA THR A 111 13.93 4.28 3.11
C THR A 111 13.46 4.30 1.66
N VAL A 112 14.07 3.47 0.82
CA VAL A 112 13.70 3.33 -0.58
C VAL A 112 12.65 2.24 -0.76
N CYS A 113 11.61 2.51 -1.54
CA CYS A 113 10.47 1.63 -1.72
C CYS A 113 10.03 1.55 -3.19
N ASN A 114 9.58 0.38 -3.63
CA ASN A 114 8.71 0.28 -4.80
C ASN A 114 7.25 0.47 -4.38
N LEU A 115 6.48 1.17 -5.23
CA LEU A 115 5.09 1.48 -4.98
C LEU A 115 4.21 0.87 -6.05
N ASN A 116 3.12 0.21 -5.64
CA ASN A 116 2.09 -0.27 -6.55
C ASN A 116 0.75 0.34 -6.16
N PHE A 117 0.12 1.06 -7.11
CA PHE A 117 -1.22 1.62 -6.96
C PHE A 117 -2.26 0.76 -7.65
N PHE A 118 -3.40 0.60 -7.01
CA PHE A 118 -4.59 -0.03 -7.58
C PHE A 118 -5.81 0.83 -7.28
N MET A 119 -6.58 1.19 -8.31
CA MET A 119 -7.89 1.77 -8.07
C MET A 119 -8.85 0.65 -7.69
N VAL A 120 -9.58 0.84 -6.60
CA VAL A 120 -10.61 -0.09 -6.13
C VAL A 120 -11.92 0.66 -6.04
N GLU A 121 -12.97 0.09 -6.63
CA GLU A 121 -14.31 0.62 -6.55
C GLU A 121 -15.17 -0.33 -5.70
N HIS A 122 -15.82 0.22 -4.67
CA HIS A 122 -16.73 -0.53 -3.81
C HIS A 122 -17.92 0.35 -3.46
N ALA A 123 -19.13 -0.14 -3.75
CA ALA A 123 -20.38 0.59 -3.52
C ALA A 123 -20.41 2.00 -4.16
N GLY A 124 -19.80 2.16 -5.34
CA GLY A 124 -19.72 3.43 -6.06
C GLY A 124 -18.66 4.41 -5.51
N MET A 125 -17.96 4.05 -4.43
CA MET A 125 -16.82 4.83 -3.94
C MET A 125 -15.53 4.29 -4.52
N LYS A 126 -14.72 5.18 -5.10
CA LYS A 126 -13.39 4.88 -5.61
C LYS A 126 -12.35 5.27 -4.57
N ASN A 127 -11.46 4.34 -4.28
CA ASN A 127 -10.29 4.53 -3.43
C ASN A 127 -9.04 4.03 -4.14
N LEU A 128 -7.89 4.57 -3.75
CA LEU A 128 -6.59 4.06 -4.18
C LEU A 128 -6.04 3.14 -3.11
N ARG A 129 -5.70 1.91 -3.48
CA ARG A 129 -4.86 1.04 -2.66
C ARG A 129 -3.41 1.24 -3.06
N LEU A 130 -2.57 1.50 -2.08
CA LEU A 130 -1.13 1.61 -2.23
C LEU A 130 -0.47 0.47 -1.47
N ILE A 131 0.31 -0.35 -2.17
CA ILE A 131 1.19 -1.35 -1.58
C ILE A 131 2.60 -0.81 -1.61
N VAL A 132 3.26 -0.81 -0.45
CA VAL A 132 4.64 -0.36 -0.28
C VAL A 132 5.55 -1.57 -0.13
N ARG A 133 6.55 -1.69 -1.01
CA ARG A 133 7.57 -2.72 -0.95
C ARG A 133 8.92 -2.07 -0.63
N PRO A 134 9.41 -2.15 0.62
CA PRO A 134 10.73 -1.63 0.93
C PRO A 134 11.78 -2.42 0.14
N VAL A 135 12.72 -1.70 -0.47
CA VAL A 135 13.88 -2.28 -1.13
C VAL A 135 14.91 -2.50 -0.04
N ALA A 136 15.29 -3.75 0.21
CA ALA A 136 16.37 -4.05 1.14
C ALA A 136 17.62 -3.29 0.66
N ALA A 137 18.30 -2.59 1.58
CA ALA A 137 19.64 -2.09 1.28
C ALA A 137 20.45 -3.30 0.82
N ALA A 138 20.92 -3.29 -0.43
CA ALA A 138 21.86 -4.28 -0.89
C ALA A 138 23.03 -4.23 0.10
N ASN A 139 23.22 -5.31 0.86
CA ASN A 139 24.39 -5.44 1.72
C ASN A 139 25.61 -5.19 0.84
N ALA A 140 26.46 -4.28 1.33
CA ALA A 140 27.66 -3.76 0.68
C ALA A 140 28.58 -4.84 0.08
#